data_AF-A0A088RIG7-F1
#
_entry.id   AF-A0A088RIG7-F1
#
_cell.length_a   1.000
_cell.length_b   1.000
_cell.length_c   1.000
_cell.angle_alpha   90.00
_cell.angle_beta   90.00
_cell.angle_gamma   90.00
#
_symmetry.space_group_name_H-M   'P 1'
#
loop_
_entity.id
_entity.type
_entity.pdbx_description
1 polymer ?
#
loop_
_entity_poly.entity_id
_entity_poly.type
_entity_poly.pdbx_seq_one_letter_code
_entity_poly.pdbx_strand_id
1 'polypeptide(L)'
;MVVSQTSTTADGPWKSSLLRQRVAAGADFQNVALSHAAGILHSEAARVDAQLIDDFSSILRGNVIYIHNFISDAKDMRLYDSLKEELVASTGANMLGNGGLTEWSKHHVFENPTGISQTFNDIIDMLAEYFDVDVYATRLNYYRDGTQWKPQHHDSHAYGGHALREDFTVGLTLGATRSLLFVHEASQREFNFPQMNGDCFAFTGEVNQLFTHGVPRMHTPTTDRFSIIAWGRRRTLNERNGGVPSSAAVQLKGCPINTMEDAVEVAKQLVTAQPGTTAVKKAAPLPCTSGEESHEGHTVALRPAKRKKNRLQ
;
A
#
# COMPACT_ATOMS: atom_id res chain seq x y z
N MET A 1 22.08 -38.89 8.49
CA MET A 1 21.05 -38.10 9.18
C MET A 1 21.56 -36.67 9.28
N VAL A 2 21.08 -35.78 8.42
CA VAL A 2 21.45 -34.36 8.48
C VAL A 2 20.48 -33.71 9.46
N VAL A 3 21.03 -33.23 10.58
CA VAL A 3 20.27 -32.51 11.60
C VAL A 3 19.89 -31.15 11.00
N SER A 4 18.60 -30.96 10.74
CA SER A 4 18.02 -29.68 10.36
C SER A 4 18.23 -28.70 11.51
N GLN A 5 19.11 -27.71 11.32
CA GLN A 5 19.22 -26.59 12.25
C GLN A 5 17.94 -25.77 12.16
N THR A 6 17.11 -25.85 13.19
CA THR A 6 15.99 -24.93 13.41
C THR A 6 16.58 -23.54 13.67
N SER A 7 16.43 -22.63 12.70
CA SER A 7 16.76 -21.21 12.87
C SER A 7 15.81 -20.60 13.90
N THR A 8 16.24 -20.55 15.15
CA THR A 8 15.54 -19.85 16.23
C THR A 8 15.80 -18.36 16.09
N THR A 9 14.85 -17.61 15.53
CA THR A 9 14.73 -16.17 15.79
C THR A 9 14.33 -15.96 17.26
N ALA A 10 14.62 -14.80 17.85
CA ALA A 10 14.42 -14.50 19.28
C ALA A 10 12.99 -14.73 19.81
N ASP A 11 12.00 -14.85 18.93
CA ASP A 11 10.57 -14.98 19.23
C ASP A 11 10.03 -16.42 19.10
N GLY A 12 10.61 -17.40 19.82
CA GLY A 12 10.06 -18.77 19.89
C GLY A 12 9.75 -19.44 18.52
N PRO A 13 8.98 -20.54 18.49
CA PRO A 13 8.56 -21.16 17.24
C PRO A 13 7.27 -20.51 16.68
N TRP A 14 7.35 -19.98 15.46
CA TRP A 14 6.19 -19.47 14.71
C TRP A 14 5.08 -20.52 14.54
N LYS A 15 3.82 -20.14 14.75
CA LYS A 15 2.61 -20.97 14.62
C LYS A 15 2.03 -20.97 13.21
N SER A 16 2.12 -19.86 12.49
CA SER A 16 1.72 -19.73 11.09
C SER A 16 2.58 -20.64 10.20
N SER A 17 1.91 -21.47 9.41
CA SER A 17 2.57 -22.35 8.42
C SER A 17 3.32 -21.53 7.37
N LEU A 18 2.71 -20.45 6.88
CA LEU A 18 3.29 -19.56 5.88
C LEU A 18 4.53 -18.85 6.44
N LEU A 19 4.47 -18.35 7.67
CA LEU A 19 5.63 -17.71 8.29
C LEU A 19 6.79 -18.67 8.50
N ARG A 20 6.51 -19.89 9.00
CA ARG A 20 7.53 -20.95 9.11
C ARG A 20 8.16 -21.28 7.76
N GLN A 21 7.36 -21.42 6.71
CA GLN A 21 7.86 -21.71 5.37
C GLN A 21 8.76 -20.59 4.85
N ARG A 22 8.39 -19.33 5.05
CA ARG A 22 9.21 -18.17 4.65
C ARG A 22 10.53 -18.12 5.40
N VAL A 23 10.50 -18.26 6.73
CA VAL A 23 11.73 -18.28 7.54
C VAL A 23 12.63 -19.47 7.15
N ALA A 24 12.05 -20.66 6.96
CA ALA A 24 12.80 -21.83 6.52
C ALA A 24 13.42 -21.68 5.11
N ALA A 25 12.78 -20.88 4.25
CA ALA A 25 13.31 -20.50 2.94
C ALA A 25 14.35 -19.35 3.00
N GLY A 26 14.69 -18.86 4.20
CA GLY A 26 15.66 -17.78 4.38
C GLY A 26 15.11 -16.40 4.07
N ALA A 27 13.80 -16.18 4.18
CA ALA A 27 13.22 -14.85 3.99
C ALA A 27 13.78 -13.84 5.01
N ASP A 28 14.14 -12.67 4.51
CA ASP A 28 14.51 -11.49 5.31
C ASP A 28 13.41 -10.44 5.19
N PHE A 29 12.83 -10.05 6.32
CA PHE A 29 11.66 -9.17 6.38
C PHE A 29 12.08 -7.73 6.64
N GLN A 30 12.87 -7.17 5.72
CA GLN A 30 13.39 -5.82 5.86
C GLN A 30 12.29 -4.77 5.60
N ASN A 31 12.12 -3.83 6.54
CA ASN A 31 11.27 -2.66 6.32
C ASN A 31 11.99 -1.63 5.44
N VAL A 32 11.54 -1.47 4.20
CA VAL A 32 12.10 -0.51 3.24
C VAL A 32 11.26 0.77 3.08
N ALA A 33 10.28 1.03 3.95
CA ALA A 33 9.37 2.17 3.80
C ALA A 33 10.08 3.53 3.67
N LEU A 34 11.13 3.76 4.46
CA LEU A 34 11.89 5.02 4.44
C LEU A 34 12.58 5.27 3.09
N SER A 35 13.05 4.22 2.40
CA SER A 35 13.62 4.33 1.04
C SER A 35 12.63 4.90 0.03
N HIS A 36 11.33 4.68 0.24
CA HIS A 36 10.26 5.22 -0.59
C HIS A 36 9.78 6.58 -0.11
N ALA A 37 9.76 6.81 1.21
CA ALA A 37 9.24 8.03 1.81
C ALA A 37 10.22 9.21 1.75
N ALA A 38 11.53 8.98 1.75
CA ALA A 38 12.54 10.03 1.82
C ALA A 38 12.41 11.11 0.72
N GLY A 39 11.90 10.73 -0.46
CA GLY A 39 11.63 11.67 -1.56
C GLY A 39 10.67 12.82 -1.19
N ILE A 40 9.87 12.68 -0.14
CA ILE A 40 8.98 13.74 0.34
C ILE A 40 9.78 15.01 0.75
N LEU A 41 11.03 14.84 1.21
CA LEU A 41 11.95 15.91 1.64
C LEU A 41 12.87 16.44 0.52
N HIS A 42 12.58 16.12 -0.75
CA HIS A 42 13.47 16.45 -1.88
C HIS A 42 13.75 17.96 -2.04
N SER A 43 12.73 18.81 -1.95
CA SER A 43 12.84 20.25 -2.21
C SER A 43 13.29 21.03 -0.98
N GLU A 44 14.00 22.14 -1.17
CA GLU A 44 14.37 23.06 -0.07
C GLU A 44 13.15 23.51 0.74
N ALA A 45 12.04 23.83 0.07
CA ALA A 45 10.78 24.17 0.72
C ALA A 45 10.26 23.05 1.65
N ALA A 46 10.51 21.78 1.32
CA ALA A 46 10.15 20.64 2.20
C ALA A 46 11.04 20.60 3.44
N ARG A 47 12.33 20.90 3.27
CA ARG A 47 13.34 20.83 4.33
C ARG A 47 13.30 21.98 5.31
N VAL A 48 12.47 23.00 5.05
CA VAL A 48 12.23 24.12 5.97
C VAL A 48 10.77 24.15 6.46
N ASP A 49 9.95 23.19 6.04
CA ASP A 49 8.59 22.99 6.54
C ASP A 49 8.68 22.23 7.88
N ALA A 50 8.61 22.97 8.99
CA ALA A 50 8.75 22.41 10.33
C ALA A 50 7.69 21.33 10.62
N GLN A 51 6.45 21.52 10.18
CA GLN A 51 5.38 20.55 10.40
C GLN A 51 5.66 19.26 9.65
N LEU A 52 6.06 19.35 8.37
CA LEU A 52 6.44 18.17 7.60
C LEU A 52 7.63 17.42 8.21
N ILE A 53 8.63 18.13 8.73
CA ILE A 53 9.81 17.52 9.36
C ILE A 53 9.41 16.76 10.63
N ASP A 54 8.60 17.38 11.48
CA ASP A 54 8.10 16.77 12.71
C ASP A 54 7.24 15.54 12.40
N ASP A 55 6.33 15.65 11.42
CA ASP A 55 5.45 14.56 11.01
C ASP A 55 6.21 13.42 10.30
N PHE A 56 7.22 13.75 9.49
CA PHE A 56 8.12 12.75 8.88
C PHE A 56 8.90 11.95 9.93
N SER A 57 9.16 12.54 11.10
CA SER A 57 9.78 11.83 12.21
C SER A 57 8.94 10.66 12.70
N SER A 58 7.62 10.62 12.43
CA SER A 58 6.80 9.43 12.67
C SER A 58 7.23 8.26 11.76
N ILE A 59 7.53 8.52 10.49
CA ILE A 59 8.02 7.52 9.53
C ILE A 59 9.40 7.02 9.94
N LEU A 60 10.30 7.92 10.34
CA LEU A 60 11.63 7.57 10.86
C LEU A 60 11.58 6.65 12.08
N ARG A 61 10.56 6.83 12.93
CA ARG A 61 10.32 5.97 14.11
C ARG A 61 9.74 4.58 13.77
N GLY A 62 9.59 4.26 12.48
CA GLY A 62 9.11 2.94 12.03
C GLY A 62 7.59 2.80 12.02
N ASN A 63 6.84 3.91 12.11
CA ASN A 63 5.37 3.87 12.07
C ASN A 63 4.80 3.56 10.68
N VAL A 64 5.65 3.48 9.65
CA VAL A 64 5.28 2.98 8.32
C VAL A 64 6.20 1.83 7.95
N ILE A 65 5.60 0.77 7.43
CA ILE A 65 6.28 -0.47 7.11
C ILE A 65 5.95 -0.86 5.68
N TYR A 66 6.99 -1.25 4.94
CA TYR A 66 6.85 -1.84 3.62
C TYR A 66 7.90 -2.93 3.46
N ILE A 67 7.47 -4.16 3.24
CA ILE A 67 8.34 -5.33 3.15
C ILE A 67 8.09 -5.99 1.79
N HIS A 68 9.15 -6.08 0.99
CA HIS A 68 9.10 -6.77 -0.29
C HIS A 68 9.10 -8.28 -0.11
N ASN A 69 8.41 -8.99 -1.00
CA ASN A 69 8.38 -10.46 -1.03
C ASN A 69 8.07 -11.06 0.36
N PHE A 70 7.16 -10.45 1.12
CA PHE A 70 6.84 -10.89 2.48
C PHE A 70 6.32 -12.32 2.47
N ILE A 71 5.26 -12.60 1.72
CA ILE A 71 4.62 -13.92 1.70
C ILE A 71 5.12 -14.82 0.57
N SER A 72 5.63 -14.26 -0.53
CA SER A 72 6.13 -14.98 -1.69
C SER A 72 6.94 -14.04 -2.59
N ASP A 73 7.70 -14.60 -3.53
CA ASP A 73 8.34 -13.78 -4.56
C ASP A 73 7.32 -13.14 -5.50
N ALA A 74 7.65 -11.98 -6.06
CA ALA A 74 6.78 -11.23 -6.96
C ALA A 74 6.30 -12.00 -8.21
N LYS A 75 6.98 -13.08 -8.59
CA LYS A 75 6.58 -13.95 -9.72
C LYS A 75 5.85 -15.22 -9.29
N ASP A 76 5.82 -15.54 -8.00
CA ASP A 76 5.14 -16.72 -7.48
C ASP A 76 3.66 -16.40 -7.25
N MET A 77 2.84 -16.81 -8.21
CA MET A 77 1.40 -16.54 -8.23
C MET A 77 0.57 -17.61 -7.53
N ARG A 78 1.17 -18.65 -6.95
CA ARG A 78 0.44 -19.79 -6.39
C ARG A 78 -0.59 -19.40 -5.33
N LEU A 79 -0.23 -18.51 -4.41
CA LEU A 79 -1.16 -18.03 -3.37
C LEU A 79 -2.28 -17.16 -3.96
N TYR A 80 -1.98 -16.39 -5.00
CA TYR A 80 -3.00 -15.64 -5.73
C TYR A 80 -3.99 -16.59 -6.42
N ASP A 81 -3.48 -17.62 -7.10
CA ASP A 81 -4.29 -18.60 -7.82
C ASP A 81 -5.16 -19.40 -6.84
N SER A 82 -4.58 -19.92 -5.75
CA SER A 82 -5.32 -20.64 -4.70
C SER A 82 -6.41 -19.78 -4.06
N LEU A 83 -6.10 -18.53 -3.68
CA LEU A 83 -7.10 -17.61 -3.14
C LEU A 83 -8.25 -17.41 -4.14
N LYS A 84 -7.93 -17.17 -5.42
CA LYS A 84 -8.93 -16.92 -6.46
C LYS A 84 -9.82 -18.14 -6.70
N GLU A 85 -9.23 -19.33 -6.78
CA GLU A 85 -9.93 -20.60 -6.93
C GLU A 85 -10.88 -20.88 -5.76
N GLU A 86 -10.41 -20.68 -4.52
CA GLU A 86 -11.21 -20.84 -3.31
C GLU A 86 -12.41 -19.88 -3.28
N LEU A 87 -12.19 -18.60 -3.62
CA LEU A 87 -13.28 -17.62 -3.68
C LEU A 87 -14.31 -17.99 -4.76
N VAL A 88 -13.87 -18.43 -5.95
CA VAL A 88 -14.76 -18.91 -7.01
C VAL A 88 -15.54 -20.15 -6.56
N ALA A 89 -14.90 -21.10 -5.90
CA ALA A 89 -15.56 -22.30 -5.39
C ALA A 89 -16.65 -21.95 -4.36
N SER A 90 -16.36 -21.01 -3.45
CA SER A 90 -17.28 -20.61 -2.39
C SER A 90 -18.40 -19.67 -2.85
N THR A 91 -18.15 -18.84 -3.87
CA THR A 91 -19.06 -17.73 -4.25
C THR A 91 -19.48 -17.75 -5.73
N GLY A 92 -19.15 -18.82 -6.46
CA GLY A 92 -19.45 -19.00 -7.88
C GLY A 92 -18.47 -18.27 -8.81
N ALA A 93 -18.56 -18.56 -10.12
CA ALA A 93 -17.62 -18.07 -11.14
C ALA A 93 -17.47 -16.54 -11.21
N ASN A 94 -18.53 -15.79 -10.91
CA ASN A 94 -18.52 -14.33 -10.89
C ASN A 94 -18.17 -13.76 -9.50
N MET A 95 -17.93 -14.63 -8.53
CA MET A 95 -17.74 -14.32 -7.12
C MET A 95 -18.89 -13.51 -6.48
N LEU A 96 -20.15 -13.74 -6.89
CA LEU A 96 -21.33 -12.97 -6.45
C LEU A 96 -22.27 -13.76 -5.52
N GLY A 97 -21.91 -15.00 -5.15
CA GLY A 97 -22.70 -15.86 -4.27
C GLY A 97 -22.79 -15.33 -2.83
N ASN A 98 -23.37 -16.12 -1.93
CA ASN A 98 -23.48 -15.73 -0.52
C ASN A 98 -22.10 -15.45 0.09
N GLY A 99 -21.92 -14.29 0.73
CA GLY A 99 -20.61 -13.82 1.20
C GLY A 99 -19.65 -13.35 0.09
N GLY A 100 -20.13 -13.18 -1.14
CA GLY A 100 -19.36 -12.77 -2.32
C GLY A 100 -19.10 -11.27 -2.44
N LEU A 101 -18.50 -10.89 -3.57
CA LEU A 101 -18.16 -9.52 -3.95
C LEU A 101 -19.35 -8.59 -3.82
N THR A 102 -19.16 -7.52 -3.06
CA THR A 102 -20.03 -6.35 -3.07
C THR A 102 -19.36 -5.23 -3.86
N GLU A 103 -20.14 -4.47 -4.63
CA GLU A 103 -19.64 -3.24 -5.25
C GLU A 103 -19.50 -2.17 -4.16
N TRP A 104 -18.26 -1.80 -3.84
CA TRP A 104 -17.99 -0.80 -2.82
C TRP A 104 -17.31 0.43 -3.43
N SER A 105 -18.15 1.41 -3.77
CA SER A 105 -17.75 2.70 -4.32
C SER A 105 -17.05 2.63 -5.70
N LYS A 106 -15.78 2.22 -5.75
CA LYS A 106 -14.90 2.26 -6.94
C LYS A 106 -14.11 0.97 -7.19
N HIS A 107 -14.29 -0.03 -6.34
CA HIS A 107 -13.71 -1.39 -6.41
C HIS A 107 -14.71 -2.37 -5.77
N HIS A 108 -14.38 -3.65 -5.78
CA HIS A 108 -15.20 -4.66 -5.09
C HIS A 108 -14.54 -5.12 -3.80
N VAL A 109 -15.36 -5.58 -2.85
CA VAL A 109 -14.87 -6.06 -1.56
C VAL A 109 -15.58 -7.33 -1.12
N PHE A 110 -14.86 -8.15 -0.35
CA PHE A 110 -15.45 -9.08 0.61
C PHE A 110 -15.20 -8.51 2.01
N GLU A 111 -16.27 -8.29 2.77
CA GLU A 111 -16.18 -7.80 4.14
C GLU A 111 -16.08 -8.97 5.10
N ASN A 112 -15.01 -9.02 5.91
CA ASN A 112 -14.71 -10.13 6.82
C ASN A 112 -14.95 -11.53 6.21
N PRO A 113 -14.21 -11.92 5.16
CA PRO A 113 -14.41 -13.19 4.45
C PRO A 113 -13.89 -14.41 5.25
N THR A 114 -14.26 -14.52 6.52
CA THR A 114 -13.89 -15.67 7.35
C THR A 114 -14.66 -16.90 6.91
N GLY A 115 -13.94 -18.00 6.69
CA GLY A 115 -14.52 -19.30 6.34
C GLY A 115 -14.87 -19.50 4.86
N ILE A 116 -14.58 -18.54 3.97
CA ILE A 116 -14.77 -18.72 2.51
C ILE A 116 -13.49 -19.10 1.76
N SER A 117 -12.32 -18.89 2.37
CA SER A 117 -11.01 -19.20 1.80
C SER A 117 -10.02 -19.56 2.92
N GLN A 118 -9.38 -20.72 2.81
CA GLN A 118 -8.33 -21.14 3.75
C GLN A 118 -7.07 -20.31 3.53
N THR A 119 -6.73 -20.03 2.27
CA THR A 119 -5.60 -19.16 1.91
C THR A 119 -5.74 -17.79 2.56
N PHE A 120 -6.94 -17.19 2.55
CA PHE A 120 -7.19 -15.92 3.23
C PHE A 120 -6.96 -16.02 4.74
N ASN A 121 -7.50 -17.04 5.41
CA ASN A 121 -7.33 -17.20 6.86
C ASN A 121 -5.86 -17.39 7.25
N ASP A 122 -5.11 -18.22 6.52
CA ASP A 122 -3.69 -18.46 6.78
C ASP A 122 -2.86 -17.17 6.62
N ILE A 123 -3.23 -16.32 5.67
CA ILE A 123 -2.63 -14.99 5.48
C ILE A 123 -2.91 -14.09 6.70
N ILE A 124 -4.16 -14.03 7.15
CA ILE A 124 -4.52 -13.22 8.32
C ILE A 124 -3.76 -13.71 9.56
N ASP A 125 -3.64 -15.01 9.76
CA ASP A 125 -2.88 -15.59 10.87
C ASP A 125 -1.38 -15.24 10.77
N MET A 126 -0.79 -15.29 9.57
CA MET A 126 0.59 -14.86 9.33
C MET A 126 0.79 -13.38 9.68
N LEU A 127 -0.11 -12.50 9.25
CA LEU A 127 -0.03 -11.06 9.55
C LEU A 127 -0.20 -10.79 11.05
N ALA A 128 -1.20 -11.41 11.68
CA ALA A 128 -1.48 -11.24 13.11
C ALA A 128 -0.31 -11.71 14.00
N GLU A 129 0.36 -12.79 13.62
CA GLU A 129 1.51 -13.31 14.33
C GLU A 129 2.78 -12.50 14.05
N TYR A 130 3.07 -12.17 12.79
CA TYR A 130 4.29 -11.42 12.44
C TYR A 130 4.28 -10.00 12.99
N PHE A 131 3.14 -9.32 13.00
CA PHE A 131 3.05 -7.95 13.51
C PHE A 131 2.70 -7.88 15.00
N ASP A 132 2.48 -9.03 15.64
CA ASP A 132 1.97 -9.12 17.01
C ASP A 132 0.71 -8.28 17.24
N VAL A 133 -0.33 -8.56 16.46
CA VAL A 133 -1.59 -7.79 16.41
C VAL A 133 -2.78 -8.68 16.73
N ASP A 134 -3.65 -8.22 17.62
CA ASP A 134 -5.01 -8.73 17.75
C ASP A 134 -5.90 -8.13 16.66
N VAL A 135 -6.28 -8.95 15.69
CA VAL A 135 -7.08 -8.54 14.53
C VAL A 135 -8.55 -8.40 14.94
N TYR A 136 -9.13 -7.23 14.70
CA TYR A 136 -10.53 -6.92 15.01
C TYR A 136 -11.43 -6.96 13.79
N ALA A 137 -10.89 -6.62 12.62
CA ALA A 137 -11.62 -6.64 11.37
C ALA A 137 -10.68 -6.92 10.20
N THR A 138 -11.24 -7.47 9.14
CA THR A 138 -10.50 -7.75 7.90
C THR A 138 -11.33 -7.36 6.67
N ARG A 139 -10.64 -7.07 5.57
CA ARG A 139 -11.28 -6.81 4.29
C ARG A 139 -10.41 -7.34 3.17
N LEU A 140 -11.06 -7.98 2.20
CA LEU A 140 -10.42 -8.34 0.94
C LEU A 140 -10.93 -7.40 -0.15
N ASN A 141 -10.08 -6.51 -0.64
CA ASN A 141 -10.40 -5.67 -1.78
C ASN A 141 -9.98 -6.38 -3.07
N TYR A 142 -10.88 -6.42 -4.06
CA TYR A 142 -10.65 -6.98 -5.37
C TYR A 142 -10.69 -5.87 -6.44
N TYR A 143 -9.55 -5.66 -7.08
CA TYR A 143 -9.39 -4.74 -8.21
C TYR A 143 -9.28 -5.59 -9.47
N ARG A 144 -10.30 -5.55 -10.32
CA ARG A 144 -10.36 -6.35 -11.56
C ARG A 144 -9.32 -5.92 -12.60
N ASP A 145 -8.94 -4.66 -12.57
CA ASP A 145 -8.02 -4.04 -13.52
C ASP A 145 -7.51 -2.68 -13.00
N GLY A 146 -6.79 -1.97 -13.86
CA GLY A 146 -6.27 -0.62 -13.60
C GLY A 146 -7.34 0.47 -13.43
N THR A 147 -8.57 0.24 -13.89
CA THR A 147 -9.65 1.25 -13.87
C THR A 147 -10.31 1.39 -12.50
N GLN A 148 -10.21 0.34 -11.66
CA GLN A 148 -10.68 0.36 -10.28
C GLN A 148 -9.65 0.99 -9.35
N TRP A 149 -10.14 1.73 -8.35
CA TRP A 149 -9.29 2.55 -7.48
C TRP A 149 -9.94 2.75 -6.11
N LYS A 150 -9.15 3.24 -5.16
CA LYS A 150 -9.58 3.66 -3.82
C LYS A 150 -9.17 5.12 -3.61
N PRO A 151 -10.09 6.04 -3.28
CA PRO A 151 -9.74 7.43 -3.02
C PRO A 151 -8.82 7.58 -1.82
N GLN A 152 -8.15 8.73 -1.76
CA GLN A 152 -7.44 9.17 -0.57
C GLN A 152 -8.41 9.23 0.61
N HIS A 153 -8.04 8.60 1.72
CA HIS A 153 -8.83 8.54 2.93
C HIS A 153 -7.94 8.29 4.14
N HIS A 154 -8.48 8.58 5.32
CA HIS A 154 -8.02 8.02 6.58
C HIS A 154 -8.81 6.75 6.86
N ASP A 155 -8.19 5.74 7.45
CA ASP A 155 -8.95 4.63 8.04
C ASP A 155 -9.79 5.18 9.20
N SER A 156 -11.05 4.75 9.28
CA SER A 156 -12.03 5.30 10.22
C SER A 156 -11.72 5.01 11.70
N HIS A 157 -10.80 4.08 11.95
CA HIS A 157 -10.53 3.51 13.27
C HIS A 157 -11.84 3.20 14.02
N ALA A 158 -12.70 2.35 13.46
CA ALA A 158 -14.05 2.16 13.97
C ALA A 158 -14.23 0.84 14.76
N TYR A 159 -13.17 0.07 14.95
CA TYR A 159 -13.23 -1.30 15.49
C TYR A 159 -12.73 -1.35 16.94
N GLY A 160 -13.09 -2.42 17.69
CA GLY A 160 -12.62 -2.63 19.07
C GLY A 160 -13.26 -1.77 20.18
N GLY A 161 -14.06 -0.74 19.86
CA GLY A 161 -14.77 0.09 20.85
C GLY A 161 -13.87 1.11 21.57
N HIS A 162 -14.45 1.99 22.41
CA HIS A 162 -13.75 3.17 22.96
C HIS A 162 -12.47 2.87 23.77
N ALA A 163 -12.39 1.72 24.47
CA ALA A 163 -11.25 1.37 25.30
C ALA A 163 -10.16 0.55 24.57
N LEU A 164 -10.50 -0.07 23.44
CA LEU A 164 -9.66 -1.01 22.70
C LEU A 164 -9.68 -0.67 21.21
N ARG A 165 -9.66 0.62 20.87
CA ARG A 165 -9.64 1.06 19.47
C ARG A 165 -8.43 0.45 18.75
N GLU A 166 -8.60 0.07 17.49
CA GLU A 166 -7.50 -0.35 16.65
C GLU A 166 -6.45 0.76 16.55
N ASP A 167 -5.19 0.39 16.39
CA ASP A 167 -4.06 1.32 16.29
C ASP A 167 -3.06 0.94 15.21
N PHE A 168 -3.41 -0.07 14.41
CA PHE A 168 -2.55 -0.65 13.39
C PHE A 168 -3.38 -1.14 12.20
N THR A 169 -2.94 -0.74 11.01
CA THR A 169 -3.42 -1.26 9.73
C THR A 169 -2.29 -2.02 9.08
N VAL A 170 -2.55 -3.26 8.66
CA VAL A 170 -1.63 -4.05 7.85
C VAL A 170 -2.35 -4.55 6.61
N GLY A 171 -1.65 -4.57 5.48
CA GLY A 171 -2.17 -5.13 4.26
C GLY A 171 -1.14 -5.89 3.43
N LEU A 172 -1.62 -6.89 2.71
CA LEU A 172 -0.86 -7.74 1.81
C LEU A 172 -1.41 -7.62 0.39
N THR A 173 -0.52 -7.68 -0.60
CA THR A 173 -0.88 -7.66 -2.02
C THR A 173 -0.65 -9.02 -2.67
N LEU A 174 -1.62 -9.46 -3.46
CA LEU A 174 -1.51 -10.61 -4.37
C LEU A 174 -1.98 -10.20 -5.76
N GLY A 175 -1.28 -10.63 -6.81
CA GLY A 175 -1.61 -10.30 -8.20
C GLY A 175 -0.90 -9.06 -8.75
N ALA A 176 -1.58 -8.29 -9.61
CA ALA A 176 -0.97 -7.20 -10.35
C ALA A 176 -0.35 -6.10 -9.46
N THR A 177 0.80 -5.56 -9.88
CA THR A 177 1.45 -4.44 -9.20
C THR A 177 0.60 -3.17 -9.27
N ARG A 178 0.42 -2.50 -8.12
CA ARG A 178 -0.30 -1.22 -7.99
C ARG A 178 0.36 -0.32 -6.95
N SER A 179 0.26 1.00 -7.12
CA SER A 179 0.74 1.94 -6.09
C SER A 179 -0.23 2.06 -4.91
N LEU A 180 0.32 2.03 -3.70
CA LEU A 180 -0.30 2.62 -2.50
C LEU A 180 0.30 4.00 -2.30
N LEU A 181 -0.52 5.03 -2.48
CA LEU A 181 -0.11 6.43 -2.40
C LEU A 181 -0.47 7.00 -1.04
N PHE A 182 0.52 7.53 -0.32
CA PHE A 182 0.35 8.29 0.91
C PHE A 182 0.51 9.78 0.62
N VAL A 183 -0.39 10.61 1.15
CA VAL A 183 -0.36 12.08 0.99
C VAL A 183 -0.38 12.72 2.38
N HIS A 184 0.66 13.47 2.70
CA HIS A 184 0.77 14.26 3.92
C HIS A 184 -0.26 15.39 3.89
N GLU A 185 -1.20 15.41 4.83
CA GLU A 185 -2.37 16.29 4.74
C GLU A 185 -2.01 17.78 4.85
N ALA A 186 -1.07 18.15 5.72
CA ALA A 186 -0.71 19.56 5.90
C ALA A 186 0.04 20.13 4.68
N SER A 187 1.01 19.38 4.14
CA SER A 187 1.88 19.86 3.06
C SER A 187 1.42 19.47 1.64
N GLN A 188 0.47 18.54 1.53
CA GLN A 188 0.04 17.90 0.29
C GLN A 188 1.15 17.16 -0.49
N ARG A 189 2.29 16.89 0.15
CA ARG A 189 3.37 16.09 -0.43
C ARG A 189 3.07 14.61 -0.27
N GLU A 190 3.61 13.82 -1.18
CA GLU A 190 3.27 12.41 -1.29
C GLU A 190 4.49 11.50 -1.43
N PHE A 191 4.29 10.24 -1.07
CA PHE A 191 5.19 9.13 -1.38
C PHE A 191 4.36 7.87 -1.66
N ASN A 192 4.94 6.86 -2.30
CA ASN A 192 4.19 5.65 -2.65
C ASN A 192 5.00 4.36 -2.55
N PHE A 193 4.28 3.26 -2.32
CA PHE A 193 4.80 1.90 -2.39
C PHE A 193 4.32 1.23 -3.68
N PRO A 194 5.22 0.73 -4.54
CA PRO A 194 4.87 -0.04 -5.74
C PRO A 194 4.51 -1.47 -5.35
N GLN A 195 3.34 -1.66 -4.73
CA GLN A 195 2.92 -2.94 -4.15
C GLN A 195 2.92 -4.06 -5.19
N MET A 196 3.90 -4.94 -5.14
CA MET A 196 4.02 -6.11 -5.99
C MET A 196 3.27 -7.29 -5.40
N ASN A 197 3.07 -8.35 -6.19
CA ASN A 197 2.63 -9.63 -5.66
C ASN A 197 3.55 -10.05 -4.50
N GLY A 198 2.96 -10.45 -3.39
CA GLY A 198 3.70 -10.93 -2.23
C GLY A 198 4.15 -9.85 -1.25
N ASP A 199 4.02 -8.57 -1.59
CA ASP A 199 4.45 -7.46 -0.74
C ASP A 199 3.47 -7.19 0.41
N CYS A 200 4.01 -6.74 1.55
CA CYS A 200 3.27 -6.34 2.73
C CYS A 200 3.52 -4.86 3.06
N PHE A 201 2.49 -4.14 3.49
CA PHE A 201 2.60 -2.80 4.05
C PHE A 201 1.89 -2.73 5.40
N ALA A 202 2.34 -1.85 6.27
CA ALA A 202 1.60 -1.52 7.49
C ALA A 202 1.83 -0.06 7.89
N PHE A 203 0.93 0.47 8.69
CA PHE A 203 1.11 1.78 9.32
C PHE A 203 0.32 1.86 10.62
N THR A 204 0.78 2.74 11.52
CA THR A 204 0.13 2.95 12.82
C THR A 204 -0.94 4.04 12.75
N GLY A 205 -1.75 4.13 13.80
CA GLY A 205 -2.73 5.20 13.95
C GLY A 205 -2.13 6.61 13.98
N GLU A 206 -0.83 6.77 14.30
CA GLU A 206 -0.12 8.06 14.22
C GLU A 206 0.02 8.48 12.75
N VAL A 207 0.49 7.58 11.89
CA VAL A 207 0.64 7.86 10.45
C VAL A 207 -0.72 8.09 9.80
N ASN A 208 -1.73 7.31 10.15
CA ASN A 208 -3.08 7.49 9.62
C ASN A 208 -3.75 8.78 10.13
N GLN A 209 -3.19 9.53 11.08
CA GLN A 209 -3.70 10.87 11.41
C GLN A 209 -3.05 11.94 10.54
N LEU A 210 -1.81 11.71 10.10
CA LEU A 210 -0.98 12.69 9.39
C LEU A 210 -1.06 12.52 7.87
N PHE A 211 -1.27 11.30 7.40
CA PHE A 211 -1.27 10.92 6.00
C PHE A 211 -2.59 10.25 5.62
N THR A 212 -3.19 10.72 4.53
CA THR A 212 -4.22 9.95 3.83
C THR A 212 -3.56 8.93 2.91
N HIS A 213 -4.25 7.83 2.63
CA HIS A 213 -3.79 6.80 1.69
C HIS A 213 -4.86 6.38 0.69
N GLY A 214 -4.42 5.86 -0.46
CA GLY A 214 -5.30 5.39 -1.51
C GLY A 214 -4.58 4.57 -2.57
N VAL A 215 -5.37 3.92 -3.44
CA VAL A 215 -4.85 3.17 -4.59
C VAL A 215 -5.30 3.92 -5.84
N PRO A 216 -4.40 4.68 -6.51
CA PRO A 216 -4.75 5.46 -7.69
C PRO A 216 -5.22 4.60 -8.87
N ARG A 217 -6.05 5.17 -9.74
CA ARG A 217 -6.40 4.57 -11.03
C ARG A 217 -5.14 4.50 -11.91
N MET A 218 -5.01 3.43 -12.68
CA MET A 218 -3.98 3.31 -13.71
C MET A 218 -4.58 3.52 -15.10
N HIS A 219 -3.78 4.14 -15.97
CA HIS A 219 -4.12 4.34 -17.38
C HIS A 219 -3.56 3.23 -18.28
N THR A 220 -2.56 2.49 -17.79
CA THR A 220 -2.04 1.31 -18.47
C THR A 220 -2.88 0.08 -18.12
N PRO A 221 -3.26 -0.75 -19.10
CA PRO A 221 -3.91 -2.02 -18.84
C PRO A 221 -3.09 -2.87 -17.86
N THR A 222 -3.78 -3.51 -16.92
CA THR A 222 -3.17 -4.44 -15.95
C THR A 222 -4.20 -5.49 -15.58
N THR A 223 -3.72 -6.63 -15.08
CA THR A 223 -4.57 -7.70 -14.59
C THR A 223 -5.13 -7.38 -13.21
N ASP A 224 -5.91 -8.30 -12.67
CA ASP A 224 -6.53 -8.13 -11.38
C ASP A 224 -5.55 -8.31 -10.20
N ARG A 225 -5.97 -7.80 -9.05
CA ARG A 225 -5.20 -7.75 -7.80
C ARG A 225 -6.14 -7.91 -6.62
N PHE A 226 -5.69 -8.69 -5.64
CA PHE A 226 -6.24 -8.71 -4.29
C PHE A 226 -5.41 -7.86 -3.33
N SER A 227 -6.09 -7.15 -2.45
CA SER A 227 -5.50 -6.46 -1.31
C SER A 227 -6.21 -6.89 -0.04
N ILE A 228 -5.51 -7.70 0.75
CA ILE A 228 -5.99 -8.25 2.03
C ILE A 228 -5.59 -7.27 3.11
N ILE A 229 -6.54 -6.77 3.88
CA ILE A 229 -6.33 -5.78 4.94
C ILE A 229 -6.78 -6.39 6.26
N ALA A 230 -6.00 -6.19 7.31
CA ALA A 230 -6.37 -6.44 8.68
C ALA A 230 -6.18 -5.17 9.51
N TRP A 231 -7.19 -4.86 10.32
CA TRP A 231 -7.14 -3.81 11.33
C TRP A 231 -7.16 -4.45 12.70
N GLY A 232 -6.35 -3.91 13.60
CA GLY A 232 -6.24 -4.48 14.93
C GLY A 232 -5.47 -3.62 15.89
N ARG A 233 -5.24 -4.19 17.06
CA ARG A 233 -4.45 -3.57 18.12
C ARG A 233 -3.16 -4.35 18.33
N ARG A 234 -2.04 -3.64 18.38
CA ARG A 234 -0.75 -4.25 18.73
C ARG A 234 -0.80 -4.80 20.16
N ARG A 235 -0.41 -6.07 20.37
CA ARG A 235 -0.36 -6.66 21.71
C ARG A 235 0.80 -6.09 22.51
N THR A 236 1.95 -5.97 21.85
CA THR A 236 3.16 -5.33 22.36
C THR A 236 3.78 -4.42 21.29
N LEU A 237 4.52 -3.39 21.72
CA LEU A 237 5.29 -2.56 20.79
C LEU A 237 6.66 -3.20 20.55
N ASN A 238 7.01 -3.41 19.29
CA ASN A 238 8.27 -3.98 18.85
C ASN A 238 8.68 -3.44 17.46
N GLU A 239 9.88 -3.79 17.01
CA GLU A 239 10.44 -3.26 15.75
C GLU A 239 9.61 -3.57 14.50
N ARG A 240 8.79 -4.62 14.55
CA ARG A 240 7.94 -5.05 13.45
C ARG A 240 6.64 -4.28 13.38
N ASN A 241 6.26 -3.49 14.39
CA ASN A 241 4.96 -2.81 14.44
C ASN A 241 5.02 -1.35 14.93
N GLY A 242 6.17 -0.70 14.73
CA GLY A 242 6.37 0.72 15.05
C GLY A 242 6.84 0.98 16.49
N GLY A 243 7.38 -0.02 17.19
CA GLY A 243 8.11 0.16 18.44
C GLY A 243 9.62 0.19 18.20
N VAL A 244 10.28 1.33 18.47
CA VAL A 244 11.74 1.59 18.41
C VAL A 244 12.48 0.85 17.26
N PRO A 245 12.84 1.52 16.15
CA PRO A 245 13.58 0.89 15.07
C PRO A 245 14.88 0.28 15.60
N SER A 246 15.16 -1.00 15.29
CA SER A 246 16.55 -1.44 15.40
C SER A 246 17.38 -0.68 14.36
N SER A 247 18.56 -0.22 14.76
CA SER A 247 19.52 0.57 13.97
C SER A 247 19.95 -0.07 12.63
N ALA A 248 19.45 -1.27 12.32
CA ALA A 248 19.74 -2.03 11.12
C ALA A 248 18.67 -1.87 10.01
N ALA A 249 17.52 -1.25 10.30
CA ALA A 249 16.31 -1.49 9.51
C ALA A 249 16.31 -0.94 8.07
N VAL A 250 17.09 0.08 7.72
CA VAL A 250 16.93 0.73 6.40
C VAL A 250 18.27 1.03 5.77
N GLN A 251 18.60 0.38 4.65
CA GLN A 251 19.71 0.78 3.78
C GLN A 251 19.18 1.20 2.41
N LEU A 252 19.51 2.41 1.95
CA LEU A 252 19.38 2.79 0.55
C LEU A 252 20.79 2.88 -0.06
N LYS A 253 21.07 2.07 -1.10
CA LYS A 253 22.41 1.98 -1.74
C LYS A 253 23.56 1.69 -0.74
N GLY A 254 23.28 0.97 0.34
CA GLY A 254 24.24 0.67 1.40
C GLY A 254 24.41 1.76 2.47
N CYS A 255 23.67 2.87 2.39
CA CYS A 255 23.66 3.90 3.42
C CYS A 255 22.48 3.70 4.37
N PRO A 256 22.71 3.55 5.69
CA PRO A 256 21.63 3.43 6.64
C PRO A 256 20.84 4.75 6.77
N ILE A 257 19.51 4.71 6.86
CA ILE A 257 18.67 5.89 7.15
C ILE A 257 18.19 5.80 8.59
N ASN A 258 18.93 6.44 9.51
CA ASN A 258 18.62 6.43 10.94
C ASN A 258 18.25 7.81 11.49
N THR A 259 18.62 8.87 10.77
CA THR A 259 18.44 10.27 11.18
C THR A 259 17.71 11.08 10.12
N MET A 260 17.27 12.28 10.50
CA MET A 260 16.70 13.25 9.56
C MET A 260 17.75 13.67 8.51
N GLU A 261 19.00 13.82 8.94
CA GLU A 261 20.13 14.13 8.08
C GLU A 261 20.34 13.05 7.01
N ASP A 262 20.28 11.77 7.40
CA ASP A 262 20.39 10.65 6.45
C ASP A 262 19.25 10.67 5.43
N ALA A 263 18.02 10.90 5.89
CA ALA A 263 16.84 10.98 5.03
C ALA A 263 16.94 12.14 4.03
N VAL A 264 17.43 13.29 4.48
CA VAL A 264 17.70 14.46 3.63
C VAL A 264 18.78 14.16 2.61
N GLU A 265 19.86 13.48 2.99
CA GLU A 265 20.94 13.14 2.07
C GLU A 265 20.48 12.14 1.00
N VAL A 266 19.73 11.12 1.40
CA VAL A 266 19.06 10.21 0.47
C VAL A 266 18.13 10.96 -0.48
N ALA A 267 17.31 11.88 0.03
CA ALA A 267 16.40 12.68 -0.78
C ALA A 267 17.16 13.51 -1.84
N LYS A 268 18.34 14.06 -1.51
CA LYS A 268 19.20 14.76 -2.47
C LYS A 268 19.78 13.81 -3.53
N GLN A 269 20.22 12.62 -3.14
CA GLN A 269 20.81 11.65 -4.07
C GLN A 269 19.83 11.17 -5.14
N LEU A 270 18.55 11.05 -4.79
CA LEU A 270 17.47 10.72 -5.74
C LEU A 270 17.33 11.77 -6.86
N VAL A 271 17.70 13.04 -6.59
CA VAL A 271 17.66 14.14 -7.58
C VAL A 271 18.82 14.04 -8.56
N THR A 272 20.04 13.79 -8.08
CA THR A 272 21.24 13.66 -8.92
C THR A 272 21.22 12.47 -9.88
N ALA A 273 20.38 11.46 -9.60
CA ALA A 273 20.27 10.25 -10.40
C ALA A 273 19.25 10.33 -11.55
N GLN A 274 18.61 11.48 -11.79
CA GLN A 274 17.89 11.74 -13.03
C GLN A 274 18.78 12.57 -13.98
N PRO A 275 19.48 11.95 -14.96
CA PRO A 275 20.06 12.72 -16.05
C PRO A 275 18.91 13.29 -16.87
N GLY A 276 18.91 14.61 -17.05
CA GLY A 276 17.92 15.31 -17.83
C GLY A 276 17.73 14.67 -19.20
N THR A 277 16.49 14.27 -19.49
CA THR A 277 16.01 14.14 -20.86
C THR A 277 16.10 15.51 -21.50
N THR A 278 17.24 15.78 -22.13
CA THR A 278 17.40 16.92 -23.02
C THR A 278 16.38 16.73 -24.13
N ALA A 279 15.32 17.53 -24.07
CA ALA A 279 14.32 17.61 -25.13
C ALA A 279 15.02 18.07 -26.41
N VAL A 280 15.32 17.12 -27.30
CA VAL A 280 15.66 17.41 -28.68
C VAL A 280 14.42 18.01 -29.32
N LYS A 281 14.39 19.34 -29.44
CA LYS A 281 13.42 20.06 -30.27
C LYS A 281 13.59 19.59 -31.72
N LYS A 282 12.73 18.65 -32.14
CA LYS A 282 12.56 18.34 -33.55
C LYS A 282 11.69 19.45 -34.14
N ALA A 283 12.31 20.35 -34.90
CA ALA A 283 11.61 21.37 -35.67
C ALA A 283 10.67 20.68 -36.66
N ALA A 284 9.38 21.00 -36.59
CA ALA A 284 8.40 20.62 -37.60
C ALA A 284 8.43 21.67 -38.73
N PRO A 285 8.35 21.27 -40.02
CA PRO A 285 8.18 22.22 -41.11
C PRO A 285 6.73 22.72 -41.16
N LEU A 286 6.58 24.02 -41.41
CA LEU A 286 5.33 24.67 -41.81
C LEU A 286 4.79 24.07 -43.12
N PRO A 287 3.46 24.06 -43.29
CA PRO A 287 2.89 24.33 -44.60
C PRO A 287 1.98 25.55 -44.60
N CYS A 288 2.03 26.18 -45.77
CA CYS A 288 1.40 27.41 -46.20
C CYS A 288 -0.13 27.43 -46.11
N THR A 289 -0.60 28.67 -46.08
CA THR A 289 -1.97 29.19 -46.12
C THR A 289 -2.68 29.01 -47.47
N SER A 290 -3.99 28.74 -47.41
CA SER A 290 -5.06 29.28 -48.28
C SER A 290 -6.41 28.86 -47.65
N GLY A 291 -7.28 29.79 -47.21
CA GLY A 291 -8.48 30.28 -47.94
C GLY A 291 -9.57 29.19 -48.01
N GLU A 292 -10.84 29.33 -47.64
CA GLU A 292 -11.79 30.45 -47.49
C GLU A 292 -13.02 29.97 -46.66
N GLU A 293 -13.66 30.94 -45.99
CA GLU A 293 -15.10 31.20 -45.77
C GLU A 293 -16.15 30.19 -45.21
N SER A 294 -16.86 30.74 -44.20
CA SER A 294 -18.32 30.68 -43.93
C SER A 294 -18.95 29.40 -43.33
N HIS A 295 -19.50 29.48 -42.11
CA HIS A 295 -20.90 29.83 -41.83
C HIS A 295 -21.26 29.57 -40.35
N GLU A 296 -22.27 30.31 -39.91
CA GLU A 296 -22.89 30.42 -38.59
C GLU A 296 -23.40 29.11 -37.98
N GLY A 297 -23.51 29.07 -36.64
CA GLY A 297 -24.22 28.01 -35.94
C GLY A 297 -24.13 28.10 -34.41
N HIS A 298 -24.73 29.12 -33.82
CA HIS A 298 -25.01 29.18 -32.39
C HIS A 298 -25.86 27.97 -31.95
N THR A 299 -25.39 27.18 -30.99
CA THR A 299 -26.28 26.39 -30.12
C THR A 299 -25.72 26.31 -28.70
N VAL A 300 -26.46 26.93 -27.79
CA VAL A 300 -26.25 26.93 -26.35
C VAL A 300 -26.77 25.60 -25.79
N ALA A 301 -25.88 24.76 -25.27
CA ALA A 301 -26.26 23.55 -24.54
C ALA A 301 -26.29 23.81 -23.02
N LEU A 302 -27.49 23.69 -22.48
CA LEU A 302 -27.85 23.84 -21.06
C LEU A 302 -27.15 22.78 -20.17
N ARG A 303 -26.59 23.25 -19.06
CA ARG A 303 -26.06 22.43 -17.96
C ARG A 303 -27.22 21.74 -17.20
N PRO A 304 -27.16 20.42 -16.92
CA PRO A 304 -28.02 19.82 -15.92
C PRO A 304 -27.43 20.01 -14.52
N ALA A 305 -28.34 20.25 -13.57
CA ALA A 305 -28.10 20.65 -12.20
C ALA A 305 -27.43 19.58 -11.33
N LYS A 306 -26.67 20.08 -10.34
CA LYS A 306 -26.03 19.32 -9.25
C LYS A 306 -27.07 18.53 -8.45
N ARG A 307 -26.99 17.20 -8.47
CA ARG A 307 -27.71 16.33 -7.53
C ARG A 307 -26.89 16.18 -6.24
N LYS A 308 -27.43 16.72 -5.14
CA LYS A 308 -26.94 16.51 -3.77
C LYS A 308 -26.94 15.00 -3.46
N LYS A 309 -25.80 14.46 -3.03
CA LYS A 309 -25.73 13.12 -2.42
C LYS A 309 -25.87 13.28 -0.92
N ASN A 310 -26.91 12.66 -0.37
CA ASN A 310 -27.07 12.46 1.06
C ASN A 310 -25.97 11.54 1.56
N ARG A 311 -25.30 12.00 2.62
CA ARG A 311 -24.35 11.27 3.44
C ARG A 311 -25.19 10.43 4.41
N LEU A 312 -25.15 9.11 4.28
CA LEU A 312 -25.67 8.20 5.30
C LEU A 312 -24.48 7.57 6.03
N GLN A 313 -24.69 7.48 7.33
CA GLN A 313 -23.78 7.05 8.40
C GLN A 313 -23.27 5.63 8.21
#